data_AF-A0A8X7WGG5-F1
#
_entry.id   AF-A0A8X7WGG5-F1
#
_cell.length_a   1.000
_cell.length_b   1.000
_cell.length_c   1.000
_cell.angle_alpha   90.00
_cell.angle_beta   90.00
_cell.angle_gamma   90.00
#
_symmetry.space_group_name_H-M   'P 1'
#
loop_
_entity.id
_entity.type
_entity.pdbx_description
1 polymer ?
#
loop_
_entity_poly.entity_id
_entity_poly.type
_entity_poly.pdbx_seq_one_letter_code
_entity_poly.pdbx_strand_id
1 'polypeptide(L)'
;MDCSICTTMPSILRPPRNTICGSCYDGARTIISLLKKLEGSNEDQDHVKLTDKSTVNIGSSLSSSPLFSREPQPLQKVIKWMKNMKETEEEQKKRIVFLSSFVSGFKEELHTDILLKPGDDGPPVSAHRALLASKSEIFKNILDSDECKTAPEYAITLQELNSEELQALLEFLYTGTLASDKLEKHVYALFVAADKYMIHYLQEFCEQHMLSSLEISSVLDVLDVSDLGSSKTLKEAALGFVVRNMDDIVFSDKYEEFSQKNQHLCVQITRTFLMETRNKRRE
;
A
#
# COMPACT_ATOMS: atom_id res chain seq x y z
N MET A 1 -1.87 -18.07 -42.54
CA MET A 1 -3.17 -17.81 -41.88
C MET A 1 -3.22 -18.79 -40.74
N ASP A 2 -2.63 -18.36 -39.64
CA ASP A 2 -1.98 -19.25 -38.68
C ASP A 2 -2.96 -19.61 -37.57
N CYS A 3 -2.88 -20.81 -36.99
CA CYS A 3 -3.62 -21.05 -35.77
C CYS A 3 -3.12 -20.04 -34.75
N SER A 4 -4.03 -19.32 -34.10
CA SER A 4 -3.69 -18.29 -33.13
C SER A 4 -2.83 -18.79 -31.96
N ILE A 5 -2.72 -20.13 -31.81
CA ILE A 5 -1.92 -20.82 -30.81
C ILE A 5 -0.67 -21.47 -31.43
N CYS A 6 -0.74 -22.02 -32.65
CA CYS A 6 0.41 -22.67 -33.30
C CYS A 6 0.61 -22.24 -34.76
N THR A 7 1.81 -21.76 -35.08
CA THR A 7 2.18 -21.29 -36.42
C THR A 7 2.61 -22.41 -37.39
N THR A 8 2.59 -23.67 -36.95
CA THR A 8 3.22 -24.81 -37.65
C THR A 8 2.28 -25.65 -38.53
N MET A 9 1.01 -25.28 -38.69
CA MET A 9 0.07 -26.07 -39.49
C MET A 9 0.21 -25.84 -41.02
N PRO A 10 0.33 -26.92 -41.84
CA PRO A 10 0.37 -26.85 -43.31
C PRO A 10 -0.84 -26.12 -43.89
N SER A 11 -0.62 -25.34 -44.95
CA SER A 11 -1.61 -24.40 -45.51
C SER A 11 -2.95 -25.01 -45.93
N ILE A 12 -2.99 -26.31 -46.22
CA ILE A 12 -4.12 -27.03 -46.81
C ILE A 12 -5.15 -27.50 -45.75
N LEU A 13 -4.76 -27.58 -44.46
CA LEU A 13 -5.64 -28.01 -43.36
C LEU A 13 -6.08 -26.85 -42.46
N ARG A 14 -6.01 -25.61 -42.96
CA ARG A 14 -6.23 -24.40 -42.16
C ARG A 14 -7.73 -24.06 -42.05
N PRO A 15 -8.29 -24.00 -40.83
CA PRO A 15 -9.66 -23.56 -40.63
C PRO A 15 -9.79 -22.01 -40.70
N PRO A 16 -11.01 -21.46 -40.80
CA PRO A 16 -11.25 -20.02 -40.92
C PRO A 16 -10.70 -19.23 -39.71
N ARG A 17 -10.49 -17.91 -39.87
CA ARG A 17 -9.98 -17.03 -38.80
C ARG A 17 -10.80 -17.17 -37.50
N ASN A 18 -10.09 -17.19 -36.36
CA ASN A 18 -10.58 -17.47 -34.99
C ASN A 18 -10.89 -18.94 -34.65
N THR A 19 -10.49 -19.89 -35.51
CA THR A 19 -10.64 -21.32 -35.23
C THR A 19 -9.30 -21.93 -34.80
N ILE A 20 -9.25 -22.61 -33.64
CA ILE A 20 -8.08 -23.39 -33.22
C ILE A 20 -8.02 -24.73 -33.96
N CYS A 21 -6.82 -25.25 -34.25
CA CYS A 21 -6.69 -26.56 -34.90
C CYS A 21 -7.09 -27.69 -33.95
N GLY A 22 -7.47 -28.86 -34.48
CA GLY A 22 -7.90 -30.02 -33.68
C GLY A 22 -6.89 -30.41 -32.60
N SER A 23 -5.60 -30.39 -32.91
CA SER A 23 -4.55 -30.69 -31.93
C SER A 23 -4.45 -29.65 -30.81
N CYS A 24 -4.65 -28.36 -31.10
CA CYS A 24 -4.70 -27.32 -30.06
C CYS A 24 -5.99 -27.43 -29.23
N TYR A 25 -7.11 -27.79 -29.85
CA TYR A 25 -8.37 -28.06 -29.16
C TYR A 25 -8.24 -29.26 -28.21
N ASP A 26 -7.68 -30.38 -28.68
CA ASP A 26 -7.46 -31.58 -27.88
C ASP A 26 -6.43 -31.34 -26.77
N GLY A 27 -5.38 -30.57 -27.05
CA GLY A 27 -4.41 -30.12 -26.05
C GLY A 27 -5.09 -29.29 -24.94
N ALA A 28 -5.88 -28.29 -25.31
CA ALA A 28 -6.65 -27.49 -24.36
C ALA A 28 -7.65 -28.34 -23.56
N ARG A 29 -8.37 -29.24 -24.21
CA ARG A 29 -9.33 -30.16 -23.57
C ARG A 29 -8.65 -31.09 -22.57
N THR A 30 -7.46 -31.58 -22.90
CA THR A 30 -6.66 -32.45 -22.00
C THR A 30 -6.18 -31.68 -20.78
N ILE A 31 -5.70 -30.45 -20.96
CA ILE A 31 -5.30 -29.57 -19.86
C ILE A 31 -6.50 -29.26 -18.96
N ILE A 32 -7.65 -28.89 -19.52
CA ILE A 32 -8.87 -28.62 -18.77
C ILE A 32 -9.35 -29.86 -18.00
N SER A 33 -9.29 -31.04 -18.61
CA SER A 33 -9.64 -32.31 -17.96
C SER A 33 -8.70 -32.64 -16.79
N LEU A 34 -7.40 -32.40 -16.98
CA LEU A 34 -6.40 -32.56 -15.92
C LEU A 34 -6.69 -31.59 -14.76
N LEU A 35 -6.95 -30.31 -15.04
CA LEU A 35 -7.30 -29.32 -14.01
C LEU A 35 -8.51 -29.76 -13.19
N LYS A 36 -9.60 -30.18 -13.84
CA LYS A 36 -10.80 -30.70 -13.16
C LYS A 36 -10.52 -31.94 -12.30
N LYS A 37 -9.66 -32.85 -12.78
CA LYS A 37 -9.30 -34.06 -12.03
C LYS A 37 -8.45 -33.74 -10.80
N LEU A 38 -7.60 -32.72 -10.88
CA LEU A 38 -6.79 -32.24 -9.76
C LEU A 38 -7.60 -31.42 -8.74
N GLU A 39 -8.68 -30.77 -9.17
CA GLU A 39 -9.65 -30.13 -8.27
C GLU A 39 -10.44 -31.18 -7.46
N GLY A 40 -10.90 -32.26 -8.10
CA GLY A 40 -11.75 -33.28 -7.47
C GLY A 40 -11.04 -34.36 -6.62
N SER A 41 -9.71 -34.37 -6.55
CA SER A 41 -8.94 -35.39 -5.79
C SER A 41 -8.49 -34.94 -4.39
N ASN A 42 -8.85 -33.72 -3.96
CA ASN A 42 -8.44 -33.13 -2.68
C ASN A 42 -9.55 -33.10 -1.61
N GLU A 43 -10.68 -33.78 -1.81
CA GLU A 43 -11.75 -33.89 -0.79
C GLU A 43 -11.58 -35.13 0.11
N ASP A 44 -10.73 -36.09 -0.25
CA ASP A 44 -10.55 -37.36 0.48
C ASP A 44 -9.14 -37.49 1.07
N GLN A 45 -8.75 -36.65 2.04
CA GLN A 45 -7.65 -36.99 2.97
C GLN A 45 -7.57 -36.07 4.21
N ASP A 46 -8.66 -35.92 4.95
CA ASP A 46 -8.57 -35.62 6.38
C ASP A 46 -8.48 -36.95 7.13
N HIS A 47 -7.25 -37.36 7.50
CA HIS A 47 -6.95 -38.07 8.75
C HIS A 47 -5.48 -38.51 8.78
N VAL A 48 -4.77 -38.09 9.84
CA VAL A 48 -3.85 -38.87 10.71
C VAL A 48 -2.59 -38.10 11.15
N LYS A 49 -2.65 -37.71 12.44
CA LYS A 49 -1.64 -37.69 13.50
C LYS A 49 -0.39 -36.81 13.39
N LEU A 50 -0.40 -35.79 14.27
CA LEU A 50 0.77 -35.30 14.99
C LEU A 50 1.53 -36.45 15.66
N THR A 51 2.85 -36.49 15.46
CA THR A 51 3.81 -36.82 16.52
C THR A 51 5.12 -36.10 16.28
N ASP A 52 5.56 -35.44 17.35
CA ASP A 52 6.80 -34.71 17.60
C ASP A 52 8.08 -35.55 17.39
N LYS A 53 9.16 -34.93 16.92
CA LYS A 53 10.49 -34.93 17.58
C LYS A 53 11.56 -34.20 16.75
N SER A 54 12.07 -33.16 17.40
CA SER A 54 13.33 -32.41 17.21
C SER A 54 14.59 -33.25 17.01
N THR A 55 15.55 -32.79 16.18
CA THR A 55 16.99 -32.66 16.56
C THR A 55 17.74 -31.69 15.64
N VAL A 56 18.66 -30.94 16.24
CA VAL A 56 19.48 -29.83 15.72
C VAL A 56 20.90 -30.33 15.35
N ASN A 57 21.53 -29.83 14.27
CA ASN A 57 22.91 -29.27 14.24
C ASN A 57 23.34 -28.87 12.82
N ILE A 58 23.59 -27.57 12.55
CA ILE A 58 24.86 -26.80 12.58
C ILE A 58 25.89 -27.21 11.50
N GLY A 59 26.20 -26.28 10.58
CA GLY A 59 27.46 -26.32 9.79
C GLY A 59 27.51 -25.47 8.50
N SER A 60 28.02 -24.25 8.63
CA SER A 60 28.92 -23.50 7.71
C SER A 60 28.54 -23.01 6.30
N SER A 61 28.69 -21.68 6.17
CA SER A 61 29.36 -20.87 5.12
C SER A 61 28.80 -20.70 3.70
N LEU A 62 28.42 -19.43 3.44
CA LEU A 62 28.77 -18.55 2.31
C LEU A 62 28.56 -19.05 0.86
N SER A 63 27.61 -18.41 0.17
CA SER A 63 27.82 -17.58 -1.04
C SER A 63 26.78 -17.82 -2.15
N SER A 64 26.50 -16.73 -2.86
CA SER A 64 25.78 -16.59 -4.12
C SER A 64 24.27 -16.83 -4.12
N SER A 65 23.52 -15.74 -4.29
CA SER A 65 22.17 -15.76 -4.86
C SER A 65 22.17 -16.51 -6.19
N PRO A 66 21.18 -17.38 -6.47
CA PRO A 66 20.83 -17.72 -7.84
C PRO A 66 19.58 -16.95 -8.24
N LEU A 67 19.76 -15.96 -9.10
CA LEU A 67 18.73 -15.56 -10.05
C LEU A 67 18.25 -16.83 -10.78
N PHE A 68 16.93 -17.02 -10.79
CA PHE A 68 16.19 -17.88 -11.73
C PHE A 68 16.78 -19.26 -12.02
N SER A 69 16.64 -20.18 -11.08
CA SER A 69 16.53 -21.61 -11.38
C SER A 69 15.18 -22.11 -10.89
N ARG A 70 14.10 -21.78 -11.61
CA ARG A 70 12.79 -22.40 -11.39
C ARG A 70 12.77 -23.72 -12.15
N GLU A 71 13.10 -24.81 -11.46
CA GLU A 71 12.56 -26.11 -11.85
C GLU A 71 11.03 -25.96 -11.98
N PRO A 72 10.40 -26.34 -13.10
CA PRO A 72 8.96 -26.26 -13.23
C PRO A 72 8.32 -27.15 -12.17
N GLN A 73 7.72 -26.55 -11.15
CA GLN A 73 6.99 -27.30 -10.14
C GLN A 73 5.83 -28.05 -10.81
N PRO A 74 5.54 -29.30 -10.41
CA PRO A 74 4.39 -30.03 -10.93
C PRO A 74 3.12 -29.18 -10.80
N LEU A 75 2.28 -29.13 -11.86
CA LEU A 75 1.05 -28.32 -11.90
C LEU A 75 0.15 -28.52 -10.67
N GLN A 76 0.16 -29.73 -10.09
CA GLN A 76 -0.51 -30.04 -8.83
C GLN A 76 -0.10 -29.14 -7.66
N LYS A 77 1.20 -28.83 -7.54
CA LYS A 77 1.71 -27.94 -6.48
C LYS A 77 1.20 -26.52 -6.66
N VAL A 78 1.12 -26.03 -7.90
CA VAL A 78 0.58 -24.71 -8.23
C VAL A 78 -0.90 -24.63 -7.89
N ILE A 79 -1.70 -25.63 -8.27
CA ILE A 79 -3.14 -25.69 -7.96
C ILE A 79 -3.38 -25.72 -6.44
N LYS A 80 -2.63 -26.56 -5.71
CA LYS A 80 -2.69 -26.61 -4.25
C LYS A 80 -2.35 -25.26 -3.62
N TRP A 81 -1.28 -24.61 -4.09
CA TRP A 81 -0.90 -23.28 -3.63
C TRP A 81 -1.98 -22.23 -3.88
N MET A 82 -2.61 -22.22 -5.07
CA MET A 82 -3.72 -21.32 -5.39
C MET A 82 -4.93 -21.54 -4.47
N LYS A 83 -5.28 -22.81 -4.20
CA LYS A 83 -6.37 -23.14 -3.27
C LYS A 83 -6.07 -22.63 -1.87
N ASN A 84 -4.86 -22.90 -1.37
CA ASN A 84 -4.43 -22.42 -0.06
C ASN A 84 -4.44 -20.88 0.01
N MET A 85 -3.98 -20.19 -1.04
CA MET A 85 -4.03 -18.72 -1.09
C MET A 85 -5.46 -18.18 -1.00
N LYS A 86 -6.40 -18.79 -1.73
CA LYS A 86 -7.82 -18.43 -1.66
C LYS A 86 -8.39 -18.65 -0.27
N GLU A 87 -8.09 -19.78 0.35
CA GLU A 87 -8.53 -20.08 1.73
C GLU A 87 -7.97 -19.07 2.73
N THR A 88 -6.69 -18.70 2.61
CA THR A 88 -6.09 -17.66 3.47
C THR A 88 -6.71 -16.28 3.25
N GLU A 89 -7.04 -15.91 2.01
CA GLU A 89 -7.69 -14.63 1.70
C GLU A 89 -9.09 -14.57 2.33
N GLU A 90 -9.88 -15.64 2.21
CA GLU A 90 -11.21 -15.71 2.82
C GLU A 90 -11.16 -15.68 4.34
N GLU A 91 -10.18 -16.34 4.96
CA GLU A 91 -9.96 -16.25 6.41
C GLU A 91 -9.56 -14.83 6.84
N GLN A 92 -8.69 -14.16 6.07
CA GLN A 92 -8.33 -12.76 6.33
C GLN A 92 -9.56 -11.84 6.23
N LYS A 93 -10.42 -12.02 5.21
CA LYS A 93 -11.67 -11.26 5.08
C LYS A 93 -12.57 -11.44 6.29
N LYS A 94 -12.75 -12.68 6.77
CA LYS A 94 -13.55 -12.94 7.99
C LYS A 94 -12.99 -12.22 9.21
N ARG A 95 -11.67 -12.24 9.39
CA ARG A 95 -11.01 -11.51 10.49
C ARG A 95 -11.20 -10.00 10.39
N ILE A 96 -11.08 -9.43 9.19
CA ILE A 96 -11.31 -8.00 8.95
C ILE A 96 -12.75 -7.63 9.32
N VAL A 97 -13.75 -8.40 8.87
CA VAL A 97 -15.16 -8.17 9.20
C VAL A 97 -15.43 -8.30 10.71
N PHE A 98 -14.79 -9.24 11.38
CA PHE A 98 -14.92 -9.38 12.84
C PHE A 98 -14.36 -8.15 13.58
N LEU A 99 -13.17 -7.69 13.18
CA LEU A 99 -12.49 -6.54 13.80
C LEU A 99 -13.11 -5.19 13.44
N SER A 100 -13.84 -5.09 12.32
CA SER A 100 -14.51 -3.84 11.92
C SER A 100 -15.70 -3.46 12.79
N SER A 101 -16.12 -4.31 13.74
CA SER A 101 -17.16 -3.99 14.72
C SER A 101 -16.85 -2.74 15.56
N PHE A 102 -15.58 -2.42 15.80
CA PHE A 102 -15.17 -1.17 16.47
C PHE A 102 -15.55 0.10 15.69
N VAL A 103 -15.77 0.00 14.38
CA VAL A 103 -16.23 1.12 13.54
C VAL A 103 -17.63 1.56 13.96
N SER A 104 -18.51 0.63 14.36
CA SER A 104 -19.83 0.98 14.90
C SER A 104 -19.68 1.79 16.19
N GLY A 105 -18.75 1.41 17.07
CA GLY A 105 -18.46 2.17 18.29
C GLY A 105 -18.03 3.61 18.02
N PHE A 106 -17.27 3.85 16.94
CA PHE A 106 -16.94 5.21 16.50
C PHE A 106 -18.16 5.96 15.95
N LYS A 107 -18.92 5.35 15.05
CA LYS A 107 -20.07 6.01 14.39
C LYS A 107 -21.24 6.31 15.32
N GLU A 108 -21.43 5.48 16.33
CA GLU A 108 -22.51 5.58 17.31
C GLU A 108 -22.04 6.21 18.64
N GLU A 109 -20.76 6.62 18.71
CA GLU A 109 -20.12 7.19 19.91
C GLU A 109 -20.27 6.35 21.19
N LEU A 110 -20.34 5.02 21.05
CA LEU A 110 -20.56 4.10 22.16
C LEU A 110 -19.34 4.03 23.08
N HIS A 111 -19.50 4.41 24.35
CA HIS A 111 -18.45 4.33 25.37
C HIS A 111 -17.16 5.10 25.03
N THR A 112 -17.28 6.19 24.29
CA THR A 112 -16.17 7.13 24.07
C THR A 112 -15.72 7.75 25.39
N ASP A 113 -14.41 7.95 25.54
CA ASP A 113 -13.76 8.37 26.79
C ASP A 113 -12.72 9.48 26.58
N ILE A 114 -12.71 10.08 25.39
CA ILE A 114 -11.85 11.20 25.02
C ILE A 114 -12.44 12.04 23.89
N LEU A 115 -12.16 13.34 23.91
CA LEU A 115 -12.48 14.27 22.84
C LEU A 115 -11.21 14.70 22.08
N LEU A 116 -11.25 14.69 20.75
CA LEU A 116 -10.20 15.26 19.90
C LEU A 116 -10.69 16.58 19.31
N LYS A 117 -9.92 17.65 19.54
CA LYS A 117 -10.20 19.00 19.03
C LYS A 117 -9.36 19.26 17.78
N PRO A 118 -9.95 19.72 16.67
CA PRO A 118 -9.19 20.15 15.50
C PRO A 118 -8.51 21.51 15.75
N GLY A 119 -7.57 21.89 14.89
CA GLY A 119 -6.84 23.16 14.97
C GLY A 119 -7.61 24.38 14.46
N ASP A 120 -8.76 24.18 13.82
CA ASP A 120 -9.59 25.22 13.20
C ASP A 120 -10.77 25.67 14.09
N ASP A 121 -10.71 25.40 15.40
CA ASP A 121 -11.79 25.64 16.38
C ASP A 121 -13.14 24.98 16.01
N GLY A 122 -13.13 23.99 15.10
CA GLY A 122 -14.30 23.22 14.76
C GLY A 122 -14.74 22.25 15.86
N PRO A 123 -15.85 21.53 15.64
CA PRO A 123 -16.44 20.68 16.67
C PRO A 123 -15.49 19.54 17.06
N PRO A 124 -15.36 19.23 18.36
CA PRO A 124 -14.58 18.09 18.80
C PRO A 124 -15.22 16.77 18.36
N VAL A 125 -14.38 15.75 18.17
CA VAL A 125 -14.80 14.39 17.79
C VAL A 125 -14.54 13.42 18.94
N SER A 126 -15.58 12.69 19.34
CA SER A 126 -15.51 11.65 20.37
C SER A 126 -14.72 10.42 19.88
N ALA A 127 -13.86 9.85 20.73
CA ALA A 127 -13.07 8.66 20.40
C ALA A 127 -12.76 7.79 21.63
N HIS A 128 -11.92 6.76 21.41
CA HIS A 128 -11.50 5.81 22.44
C HIS A 128 -10.00 5.90 22.70
N ARG A 129 -9.63 6.17 23.96
CA ARG A 129 -8.22 6.26 24.40
C ARG A 129 -7.45 4.99 24.07
N ALA A 130 -8.03 3.83 24.37
CA ALA A 130 -7.42 2.54 24.12
C ALA A 130 -7.11 2.32 22.63
N LEU A 131 -8.02 2.75 21.74
CA LEU A 131 -7.81 2.63 20.31
C LEU A 131 -6.68 3.56 19.85
N LEU A 132 -6.70 4.84 20.23
CA LEU A 132 -5.65 5.79 19.86
C LEU A 132 -4.27 5.33 20.34
N ALA A 133 -4.16 4.91 21.61
CA ALA A 133 -2.93 4.38 22.18
C ALA A 133 -2.42 3.10 21.48
N SER A 134 -3.32 2.28 20.93
CA SER A 134 -2.95 1.07 20.19
C SER A 134 -2.41 1.35 18.79
N LYS A 135 -2.79 2.49 18.19
CA LYS A 135 -2.46 2.85 16.80
C LYS A 135 -1.25 3.78 16.68
N SER A 136 -0.89 4.46 17.76
CA SER A 136 0.18 5.46 17.79
C SER A 136 0.89 5.46 19.13
N GLU A 137 2.20 5.30 19.09
CA GLU A 137 3.04 5.46 20.28
C GLU A 137 2.98 6.90 20.83
N ILE A 138 2.86 7.90 19.94
CA ILE A 138 2.72 9.30 20.34
C ILE A 138 1.39 9.52 21.08
N PHE A 139 0.27 9.02 20.56
CA PHE A 139 -1.00 9.11 21.29
C PHE A 139 -0.95 8.37 22.62
N LYS A 140 -0.33 7.19 22.68
CA LYS A 140 -0.13 6.46 23.94
C LYS A 140 0.61 7.33 24.96
N ASN A 141 1.73 7.93 24.56
CA ASN A 141 2.53 8.79 25.44
C ASN A 141 1.77 10.04 25.89
N ILE A 142 0.99 10.67 25.00
CA ILE A 142 0.13 11.80 25.36
C ILE A 142 -0.92 11.38 26.39
N LEU A 143 -1.55 10.22 26.20
CA LEU A 143 -2.59 9.70 27.10
C LEU A 143 -2.05 9.25 28.45
N ASP A 144 -0.80 8.80 28.49
CA ASP A 144 -0.07 8.40 29.70
C ASP A 144 0.52 9.60 30.46
N SER A 145 0.52 10.80 29.87
CA SER A 145 0.99 12.03 30.51
C SER A 145 0.06 12.48 31.66
N ASP A 146 0.65 13.11 32.68
CA ASP A 146 -0.11 13.59 33.84
C ASP A 146 -1.03 14.78 33.49
N GLU A 147 -0.67 15.56 32.47
CA GLU A 147 -1.49 16.64 31.90
C GLU A 147 -2.81 16.10 31.35
N CYS A 148 -2.77 14.97 30.63
CA CYS A 148 -3.98 14.34 30.09
C CYS A 148 -4.83 13.64 31.17
N LYS A 149 -4.22 13.19 32.28
CA LYS A 149 -4.95 12.53 33.40
C LYS A 149 -5.70 13.52 34.29
N THR A 150 -5.21 14.75 34.37
CA THR A 150 -5.75 15.81 35.25
C THR A 150 -6.62 16.83 34.52
N ALA A 151 -6.68 16.76 33.18
CA ALA A 151 -7.49 17.65 32.38
C ALA A 151 -8.99 17.51 32.71
N PRO A 152 -9.72 18.62 32.96
CA PRO A 152 -11.14 18.59 33.34
C PRO A 152 -12.06 18.08 32.21
N GLU A 153 -11.61 18.13 30.96
CA GLU A 153 -12.39 17.73 29.77
C GLU A 153 -11.85 16.49 29.05
N TYR A 154 -10.78 15.84 29.54
CA TYR A 154 -10.09 14.72 28.87
C TYR A 154 -10.02 14.90 27.35
N ALA A 155 -9.37 15.97 26.88
CA ALA A 155 -9.32 16.33 25.47
C ALA A 155 -7.89 16.50 24.96
N ILE A 156 -7.64 16.13 23.70
CA ILE A 156 -6.37 16.35 22.99
C ILE A 156 -6.66 17.25 21.78
N THR A 157 -5.81 18.23 21.52
CA THR A 157 -5.93 19.11 20.35
C THR A 157 -4.90 18.73 19.30
N LEU A 158 -5.33 18.46 18.07
CA LEU A 158 -4.45 18.20 16.91
C LEU A 158 -4.41 19.47 16.05
N GLN A 159 -3.53 20.40 16.40
CA GLN A 159 -3.49 21.77 15.83
C GLN A 159 -3.25 21.83 14.33
N GLU A 160 -2.63 20.82 13.76
CA GLU A 160 -2.29 20.74 12.34
C GLU A 160 -3.41 20.19 11.46
N LEU A 161 -4.50 19.68 12.05
CA LEU A 161 -5.62 19.10 11.33
C LEU A 161 -6.85 19.98 11.47
N ASN A 162 -7.49 20.29 10.34
CA ASN A 162 -8.83 20.85 10.36
C ASN A 162 -9.88 19.79 10.72
N SER A 163 -11.13 20.20 10.87
CA SER A 163 -12.23 19.31 11.27
C SER A 163 -12.42 18.11 10.34
N GLU A 164 -12.34 18.31 9.02
CA GLU A 164 -12.54 17.23 8.04
C GLU A 164 -11.37 16.25 8.01
N GLU A 165 -10.14 16.77 8.13
CA GLU A 165 -8.92 15.97 8.19
C GLU A 165 -8.84 15.15 9.49
N LEU A 166 -9.26 15.73 10.62
CA LEU A 166 -9.38 15.01 11.89
C LEU A 166 -10.38 13.85 11.76
N GLN A 167 -11.55 14.10 11.14
CA GLN A 167 -12.53 13.05 10.89
C GLN A 167 -11.96 11.96 9.97
N ALA A 168 -11.17 12.32 8.96
CA ALA A 168 -10.49 11.39 8.06
C ALA A 168 -9.43 10.55 8.79
N LEU A 169 -8.61 11.17 9.63
CA LEU A 169 -7.61 10.49 10.45
C LEU A 169 -8.30 9.47 11.36
N LEU A 170 -9.32 9.90 12.10
CA LEU A 170 -10.04 9.00 13.02
C LEU A 170 -10.69 7.86 12.26
N GLU A 171 -11.42 8.13 11.17
CA GLU A 171 -12.00 7.07 10.35
C GLU A 171 -10.94 6.03 9.94
N PHE A 172 -9.78 6.47 9.44
CA PHE A 172 -8.68 5.56 9.12
C PHE A 172 -8.19 4.75 10.32
N LEU A 173 -8.09 5.35 11.51
CA LEU A 173 -7.63 4.62 12.70
C LEU A 173 -8.60 3.50 13.13
N TYR A 174 -9.90 3.67 12.87
CA TYR A 174 -10.91 2.63 13.14
C TYR A 174 -11.01 1.59 12.02
N THR A 175 -10.89 1.99 10.75
CA THR A 175 -11.18 1.11 9.59
C THR A 175 -9.92 0.53 8.94
N GLY A 176 -8.77 1.20 9.07
CA GLY A 176 -7.55 0.94 8.32
C GLY A 176 -7.61 1.34 6.84
N THR A 177 -8.61 2.11 6.42
CA THR A 177 -8.78 2.52 5.00
C THR A 177 -9.64 3.79 4.89
N LEU A 178 -9.59 4.44 3.73
CA LEU A 178 -10.43 5.60 3.41
C LEU A 178 -11.03 5.46 2.00
N ALA A 179 -12.19 6.08 1.81
CA ALA A 179 -12.75 6.26 0.47
C ALA A 179 -11.79 7.09 -0.39
N SER A 180 -11.70 6.78 -1.69
CA SER A 180 -10.71 7.37 -2.59
C SER A 180 -10.79 8.89 -2.67
N ASP A 181 -12.01 9.43 -2.71
CA ASP A 181 -12.29 10.88 -2.74
C ASP A 181 -11.83 11.58 -1.47
N LYS A 182 -12.06 10.95 -0.31
CA LYS A 182 -11.64 11.48 0.98
C LYS A 182 -10.13 11.41 1.17
N LEU A 183 -9.51 10.33 0.71
CA LEU A 183 -8.05 10.19 0.70
C LEU A 183 -7.43 11.26 -0.21
N GLU A 184 -7.88 11.38 -1.45
CA GLU A 184 -7.36 12.37 -2.41
C GLU A 184 -7.44 13.79 -1.87
N LYS A 185 -8.55 14.16 -1.23
CA LYS A 185 -8.75 15.48 -0.65
C LYS A 185 -7.79 15.79 0.52
N HIS A 186 -7.44 14.80 1.33
CA HIS A 186 -6.74 15.00 2.60
C HIS A 186 -5.35 14.33 2.68
N VAL A 187 -4.86 13.75 1.58
CA VAL A 187 -3.65 12.90 1.57
C VAL A 187 -2.43 13.59 2.18
N TYR A 188 -2.23 14.88 1.89
CA TYR A 188 -1.07 15.63 2.37
C TYR A 188 -1.10 15.85 3.89
N ALA A 189 -2.23 16.32 4.42
CA ALA A 189 -2.41 16.51 5.86
C ALA A 189 -2.33 15.18 6.63
N LEU A 190 -2.97 14.13 6.09
CA LEU A 190 -2.91 12.79 6.69
C LEU A 190 -1.50 12.22 6.69
N PHE A 191 -0.71 12.44 5.63
CA PHE A 191 0.67 12.00 5.55
C PHE A 191 1.55 12.69 6.60
N VAL A 192 1.43 14.01 6.76
CA VAL A 192 2.18 14.77 7.78
C VAL A 192 1.75 14.35 9.19
N ALA A 193 0.45 14.17 9.42
CA ALA A 193 -0.05 13.67 10.71
C ALA A 193 0.43 12.24 10.99
N ALA A 194 0.52 11.39 9.98
CA ALA A 194 1.02 10.03 10.14
C ALA A 194 2.48 10.01 10.60
N ASP A 195 3.34 10.87 10.06
CA ASP A 195 4.72 11.04 10.53
C ASP A 195 4.75 11.57 11.97
N LYS A 196 4.01 12.66 12.23
CA LYS A 196 3.96 13.32 13.55
C LYS A 196 3.49 12.40 14.66
N TYR A 197 2.48 11.57 14.40
CA TYR A 197 1.93 10.61 15.36
C TYR A 197 2.50 9.20 15.22
N MET A 198 3.53 9.00 14.38
CA MET A 198 4.17 7.69 14.18
C MET A 198 3.18 6.56 13.80
N ILE A 199 2.25 6.86 12.90
CA ILE A 199 1.24 5.92 12.38
C ILE A 199 1.75 5.37 11.04
N HIS A 200 2.74 4.47 11.11
CA HIS A 200 3.47 3.98 9.93
C HIS A 200 2.58 3.45 8.80
N TYR A 201 1.49 2.73 9.14
CA TYR A 201 0.58 2.19 8.13
C TYR A 201 -0.16 3.30 7.36
N LEU A 202 -0.56 4.39 8.02
CA LEU A 202 -1.16 5.53 7.34
C LEU A 202 -0.14 6.24 6.44
N GLN A 203 1.09 6.40 6.92
CA GLN A 203 2.17 7.03 6.16
C GLN A 203 2.45 6.27 4.85
N GLU A 204 2.58 4.94 4.94
CA GLU A 204 2.75 4.07 3.77
C GLU A 204 1.53 4.13 2.83
N PHE A 205 0.31 4.12 3.38
CA PHE A 205 -0.93 4.21 2.61
C PHE A 205 -1.02 5.51 1.80
N CYS A 206 -0.71 6.65 2.42
CA CYS A 206 -0.65 7.94 1.75
C CYS A 206 0.51 8.01 0.73
N GLU A 207 1.68 7.45 1.05
CA GLU A 207 2.82 7.41 0.14
C GLU A 207 2.50 6.63 -1.14
N GLN A 208 1.91 5.43 -1.01
CA GLN A 208 1.51 4.61 -2.16
C GLN A 208 0.50 5.35 -3.05
N HIS A 209 -0.47 6.05 -2.44
CA HIS A 209 -1.43 6.85 -3.18
C HIS A 209 -0.73 7.95 -3.98
N MET A 210 0.10 8.79 -3.32
CA MET A 210 0.82 9.89 -3.98
C MET A 210 1.76 9.41 -5.09
N LEU A 211 2.43 8.26 -4.91
CA LEU A 211 3.28 7.67 -5.94
C LEU A 211 2.47 7.20 -7.16
N SER A 212 1.27 6.66 -6.93
CA SER A 212 0.40 6.16 -8.00
C SER A 212 -0.31 7.26 -8.79
N SER A 213 -0.53 8.42 -8.17
CA SER A 213 -1.25 9.58 -8.73
C SER A 213 -0.34 10.79 -8.96
N LEU A 214 0.97 10.57 -9.13
CA LEU A 214 1.95 11.65 -9.28
C LEU A 214 1.82 12.32 -10.66
N GLU A 215 1.58 13.64 -10.67
CA GLU A 215 1.37 14.44 -11.88
C GLU A 215 2.18 15.74 -11.85
N ILE A 216 2.36 16.40 -13.01
CA ILE A 216 3.05 17.70 -13.10
C ILE A 216 2.35 18.76 -12.22
N SER A 217 1.02 18.71 -12.17
CA SER A 217 0.19 19.61 -11.38
C SER A 217 0.41 19.45 -9.86
N SER A 218 0.73 18.24 -9.39
CA SER A 218 0.78 17.89 -7.97
C SER A 218 2.20 17.66 -7.42
N VAL A 219 3.20 17.40 -8.29
CA VAL A 219 4.55 16.96 -7.87
C VAL A 219 5.26 17.94 -6.93
N LEU A 220 5.05 19.25 -7.09
CA LEU A 220 5.65 20.23 -6.20
C LEU A 220 5.07 20.17 -4.77
N ASP A 221 3.77 19.90 -4.65
CA ASP A 221 3.13 19.71 -3.34
C ASP A 221 3.60 18.38 -2.72
N VAL A 222 3.67 17.32 -3.53
CA VAL A 222 4.20 16.01 -3.09
C VAL A 222 5.64 16.15 -2.61
N LEU A 223 6.47 16.92 -3.32
CA LEU A 223 7.85 17.15 -2.95
C LEU A 223 7.97 17.94 -1.63
N ASP A 224 7.16 18.99 -1.45
CA ASP A 224 7.07 19.76 -0.20
C ASP A 224 6.67 18.84 0.97
N VAL A 225 5.59 18.09 0.81
CA VAL A 225 5.03 17.22 1.83
C VAL A 225 5.95 16.04 2.15
N SER A 226 6.66 15.50 1.15
CA SER A 226 7.64 14.43 1.38
C SER A 226 8.82 14.86 2.25
N ASP A 227 9.19 16.15 2.19
CA ASP A 227 10.22 16.73 3.05
C ASP A 227 9.69 16.96 4.47
N LEU A 228 8.45 17.45 4.60
CA LEU A 228 7.80 17.66 5.89
C LEU A 228 7.53 16.36 6.66
N GLY A 229 7.03 15.33 5.98
CA GLY A 229 6.73 14.02 6.56
C GLY A 229 7.87 13.00 6.44
N SER A 230 9.10 13.48 6.31
CA SER A 230 10.35 12.70 6.42
C SER A 230 10.45 11.43 5.53
N SER A 231 9.68 11.30 4.44
CA SER A 231 9.79 10.14 3.53
C SER A 231 10.84 10.38 2.46
N LYS A 232 11.97 9.69 2.63
CA LYS A 232 13.05 9.69 1.65
C LYS A 232 12.62 9.10 0.30
N THR A 233 11.86 8.01 0.31
CA THR A 233 11.43 7.29 -0.90
C THR A 233 10.53 8.18 -1.76
N LEU A 234 9.50 8.78 -1.15
CA LEU A 234 8.59 9.69 -1.84
C LEU A 234 9.32 10.92 -2.38
N LYS A 235 10.24 11.46 -1.59
CA LYS A 235 11.04 12.62 -1.96
C LYS A 235 11.95 12.35 -3.15
N GLU A 236 12.64 11.21 -3.17
CA GLU A 236 13.48 10.80 -4.29
C GLU A 236 12.66 10.58 -5.57
N ALA A 237 11.49 9.95 -5.46
CA ALA A 237 10.58 9.77 -6.58
C ALA A 237 10.06 11.10 -7.13
N ALA A 238 9.62 12.02 -6.26
CA ALA A 238 9.15 13.34 -6.64
C ALA A 238 10.27 14.17 -7.28
N LEU A 239 11.48 14.20 -6.71
CA LEU A 239 12.64 14.87 -7.30
C LEU A 239 12.96 14.31 -8.70
N GLY A 240 12.96 12.99 -8.85
CA GLY A 240 13.17 12.36 -10.16
C GLY A 240 12.09 12.72 -11.18
N PHE A 241 10.84 12.81 -10.75
CA PHE A 241 9.74 13.26 -11.61
C PHE A 241 9.90 14.73 -12.03
N VAL A 242 10.28 15.61 -11.11
CA VAL A 242 10.55 17.02 -11.40
C VAL A 242 11.66 17.15 -12.43
N VAL A 243 12.77 16.45 -12.25
CA VAL A 243 13.92 16.52 -13.17
C VAL A 243 13.58 16.03 -14.58
N ARG A 244 12.70 15.03 -14.70
CA ARG A 244 12.24 14.52 -16.01
C ARG A 244 11.32 15.48 -16.74
N ASN A 245 10.55 16.29 -16.02
CA ASN A 245 9.58 17.25 -16.55
C ASN A 245 10.00 18.69 -16.23
N MET A 246 11.31 18.94 -16.14
CA MET A 246 11.87 20.17 -15.58
C MET A 246 11.44 21.41 -16.37
N ASP A 247 11.38 21.30 -17.69
CA ASP A 247 10.99 22.39 -18.59
C ASP A 247 9.55 22.84 -18.32
N ASP A 248 8.60 21.92 -18.10
CA ASP A 248 7.21 22.28 -17.82
C ASP A 248 7.03 22.85 -16.41
N ILE A 249 7.84 22.40 -15.45
CA ILE A 249 7.67 22.73 -14.03
C ILE A 249 8.31 24.08 -13.71
N VAL A 250 9.57 24.33 -14.10
CA VAL A 250 10.35 25.50 -13.65
C VAL A 250 9.77 26.83 -14.13
N PHE A 251 9.11 26.83 -15.29
CA PHE A 251 8.48 28.03 -15.85
C PHE A 251 7.02 28.22 -15.40
N SER A 252 6.50 27.38 -14.50
CA SER A 252 5.15 27.52 -13.96
C SER A 252 5.12 28.49 -12.77
N ASP A 253 4.02 29.24 -12.63
CA ASP A 253 3.78 30.13 -11.48
C ASP A 253 3.86 29.36 -10.14
N LYS A 254 3.42 28.10 -10.16
CA LYS A 254 3.48 27.21 -8.98
C LYS A 254 4.90 26.94 -8.53
N TYR A 255 5.87 26.86 -9.45
CA TYR A 255 7.27 26.71 -9.09
C TYR A 255 7.84 27.99 -8.48
N GLU A 256 7.40 29.16 -8.93
CA GLU A 256 7.80 30.44 -8.32
C GLU A 256 7.34 30.51 -6.85
N GLU A 257 6.07 30.19 -6.58
CA GLU A 257 5.53 30.10 -5.21
C GLU A 257 6.28 29.06 -4.37
N PHE A 258 6.48 27.86 -4.92
CA PHE A 258 7.25 26.80 -4.27
C PHE A 258 8.66 27.26 -3.91
N SER A 259 9.33 27.99 -4.80
CA SER A 259 10.72 28.41 -4.61
C SER A 259 10.91 29.41 -3.47
N GLN A 260 9.90 30.26 -3.23
CA GLN A 260 9.92 31.24 -2.15
C GLN A 260 9.83 30.55 -0.78
N LYS A 261 8.99 29.51 -0.69
CA LYS A 261 8.80 28.73 0.55
C LYS A 261 9.93 27.73 0.78
N ASN A 262 10.44 27.09 -0.29
CA ASN A 262 11.25 25.88 -0.22
C ASN A 262 12.62 26.02 -0.90
N GLN A 263 13.40 27.00 -0.47
CA GLN A 263 14.72 27.30 -1.04
C GLN A 263 15.68 26.09 -1.02
N HIS A 264 15.65 25.27 0.03
CA HIS A 264 16.49 24.08 0.14
C HIS A 264 16.07 22.97 -0.82
N LEU A 265 14.79 22.87 -1.18
CA LEU A 265 14.30 21.93 -2.19
C LEU A 265 14.69 22.39 -3.59
N CYS A 266 14.66 23.69 -3.90
CA CYS A 266 15.17 24.20 -5.18
C CYS A 266 16.66 23.88 -5.38
N VAL A 267 17.46 23.97 -4.31
CA VAL A 267 18.87 23.56 -4.35
C VAL A 267 18.99 22.06 -4.62
N GLN A 268 18.14 21.22 -4.01
CA GLN A 268 18.14 19.78 -4.25
C GLN A 268 17.73 19.45 -5.68
N ILE A 269 16.66 20.06 -6.20
CA ILE A 269 16.21 19.92 -7.59
C ILE A 269 17.36 20.26 -8.55
N THR A 270 18.02 21.40 -8.35
CA THR A 270 19.13 21.85 -9.20
C THR A 270 20.30 20.86 -9.17
N ARG A 271 20.66 20.34 -7.97
CA ARG A 271 21.72 19.34 -7.81
C ARG A 271 21.37 18.04 -8.54
N THR A 272 20.15 17.53 -8.34
CA THR A 272 19.67 16.30 -8.98
C THR A 272 19.65 16.44 -10.50
N PHE A 273 19.14 17.56 -11.03
CA PHE A 273 19.14 17.85 -12.46
C PHE A 273 20.55 17.83 -13.08
N LEU A 274 21.51 18.50 -12.43
CA LEU A 274 22.90 18.53 -12.89
C LEU A 274 23.59 17.17 -12.81
N MET A 275 23.28 16.37 -11.79
CA MET A 275 23.80 15.00 -11.66
C MET A 275 23.27 14.11 -12.79
N GLU A 276 21.97 14.16 -13.06
CA GLU A 276 21.36 13.36 -14.12
C GLU A 276 21.87 13.76 -15.52
N THR A 277 22.03 15.07 -15.76
CA THR A 277 22.62 15.59 -17.00
C THR A 277 24.10 15.22 -17.17
N ARG A 278 24.85 15.09 -16.07
CA ARG A 278 26.24 14.59 -16.11
C ARG A 278 26.29 13.10 -16.40
N ASN A 279 25.38 12.31 -15.86
CA ASN A 279 25.33 10.87 -16.09
C ASN A 279 24.96 10.56 -17.55
N LYS A 280 23.95 11.25 -18.11
CA LYS A 280 23.56 11.12 -19.53
C LYS A 280 24.67 11.48 -20.53
N ARG A 281 25.64 12.31 -20.12
CA ARG A 281 26.81 12.68 -20.96
C ARG A 281 27.96 11.68 -20.90
N ARG A 282 27.94 10.77 -19.92
CA ARG A 282 28.99 9.76 -19.69
C ARG A 282 28.63 8.39 -20.28
N GLU A 283 27.35 8.15 -20.52
CA GLU A 283 26.80 7.02 -21.27
C GLU A 283 26.88 7.28 -22.78
#